data_AF-A0A8T4SKV0-F1
#
_entry.id   AF-A0A8T4SKV0-F1
#
_cell.length_a   1.000
_cell.length_b   1.000
_cell.length_c   1.000
_cell.angle_alpha   90.00
_cell.angle_beta   90.00
_cell.angle_gamma   90.00
#
_symmetry.space_group_name_H-M   'P 1'
#
loop_
_entity.id
_entity.type
_entity.pdbx_description
1 polymer ?
#
loop_
_entity_poly.entity_id
_entity_poly.type
_entity_poly.pdbx_seq_one_letter_code
_entity_poly.pdbx_strand_id
1 'polypeptide(L)'
;MHSLRRPEYNKTLMIKILCLQSWYTISDEEVEFQITDILSFQKFLGYPKNVPDYSTIWRFREELTEDDLIDKIWNELHRQINTLNLVVLECIS
;
A
#
# COMPACT_ATOMS: atom_id res chain seq x y z
N MET A 1 14.23 -26.93 8.08
CA MET A 1 13.21 -25.87 8.24
C MET A 1 12.76 -25.47 6.85
N HIS A 2 11.58 -25.91 6.42
CA HIS A 2 11.02 -25.50 5.13
C HIS A 2 10.68 -24.01 5.21
N SER A 3 11.41 -23.17 4.48
CA SER A 3 10.95 -21.82 4.16
C SER A 3 9.69 -22.00 3.31
N LEU A 4 8.52 -21.86 3.96
CA LEU A 4 7.26 -21.71 3.25
C LEU A 4 7.35 -20.40 2.48
N ARG A 5 7.87 -20.45 1.24
CA ARG A 5 7.89 -19.34 0.30
C ARG A 5 6.42 -19.00 0.04
N ARG A 6 5.87 -18.08 0.84
CA ARG A 6 4.54 -17.50 0.60
C ARG A 6 4.56 -16.88 -0.81
N PRO A 7 3.42 -16.90 -1.54
CA PRO A 7 3.38 -16.39 -2.90
C PRO A 7 3.98 -14.99 -2.96
N GLU A 8 4.83 -14.74 -3.97
CA GLU A 8 5.33 -13.39 -4.23
C GLU A 8 4.12 -12.48 -4.45
N TYR A 9 3.88 -11.58 -3.51
CA TYR A 9 2.77 -10.64 -3.60
C TYR A 9 3.07 -9.61 -4.69
N ASN A 10 2.02 -9.13 -5.34
CA ASN A 10 2.17 -8.10 -6.38
C ASN A 10 2.68 -6.81 -5.73
N LYS A 11 3.95 -6.46 -5.97
CA LYS A 11 4.59 -5.28 -5.38
C LYS A 11 3.85 -3.98 -5.68
N THR A 12 3.28 -3.84 -6.88
CA THR A 12 2.47 -2.67 -7.24
C THR A 12 1.20 -2.59 -6.39
N LEU A 13 0.53 -3.72 -6.14
CA LEU A 13 -0.62 -3.77 -5.24
C LEU A 13 -0.22 -3.34 -3.82
N MET A 14 0.88 -3.88 -3.29
CA MET A 14 1.34 -3.54 -1.94
C MET A 14 1.70 -2.07 -1.79
N ILE A 15 2.42 -1.48 -2.75
CA ILE A 15 2.76 -0.04 -2.74
C ILE A 15 1.48 0.81 -2.74
N LYS A 16 0.46 0.43 -3.54
CA LYS A 16 -0.82 1.14 -3.52
C LYS A 16 -1.54 1.03 -2.17
N ILE A 17 -1.45 -0.12 -1.50
CA ILE A 17 -2.00 -0.29 -0.14
C ILE A 17 -1.30 0.66 0.83
N LEU A 18 0.03 0.77 0.79
CA LEU A 18 0.77 1.74 1.61
C LEU A 18 0.36 3.19 1.32
N CYS A 19 0.05 3.51 0.06
CA CYS A 19 -0.49 4.83 -0.30
C CYS A 19 -1.85 5.08 0.38
N LEU A 20 -2.76 4.11 0.37
CA LEU A 20 -4.05 4.23 1.07
C LEU A 20 -3.85 4.43 2.58
N GLN A 21 -2.93 3.69 3.19
CA GLN A 21 -2.60 3.88 4.61
C GLN A 21 -2.13 5.30 4.91
N SER A 22 -1.25 5.84 4.07
CA SER A 22 -0.71 7.20 4.26
C SER A 22 -1.76 8.28 4.01
N TRP A 23 -2.59 8.15 2.98
CA TRP A 23 -3.56 9.20 2.61
C TRP A 23 -4.79 9.25 3.52
N TYR A 24 -5.16 8.10 4.09
CA TYR A 24 -6.31 7.99 5.00
C TYR A 24 -5.91 7.88 6.47
N THR A 25 -4.61 7.83 6.78
CA THR A 25 -4.07 7.68 8.15
C THR A 25 -4.64 6.46 8.88
N ILE A 26 -4.56 5.30 8.23
CA ILE A 26 -5.14 4.03 8.73
C ILE A 26 -4.07 2.95 8.96
N SER A 27 -4.34 2.04 9.91
CA SER A 27 -3.43 0.94 10.29
C SER A 27 -3.42 -0.21 9.27
N ASP A 28 -2.58 -1.22 9.48
CA ASP A 28 -2.55 -2.44 8.65
C ASP A 28 -3.86 -3.24 8.76
N GLU A 29 -4.41 -3.33 9.97
CA GLU A 29 -5.67 -4.02 10.24
C GLU A 29 -6.85 -3.25 9.63
N GLU A 30 -6.85 -1.92 9.77
CA GLU A 30 -7.92 -1.07 9.24
C GLU A 30 -7.91 -1.07 7.71
N VAL A 31 -6.74 -0.99 7.07
CA VAL A 31 -6.69 -1.04 5.59
C VAL A 31 -7.10 -2.41 5.05
N GLU A 32 -6.76 -3.52 5.72
CA GLU A 32 -7.24 -4.85 5.35
C GLU A 32 -8.78 -4.89 5.33
N PHE A 33 -9.41 -4.39 6.39
CA PHE A 33 -10.87 -4.30 6.49
C PHE A 33 -11.46 -3.37 5.42
N GLN A 34 -10.94 -2.14 5.30
CA GLN A 34 -11.47 -1.14 4.37
C GLN A 34 -11.32 -1.52 2.90
N ILE A 35 -10.29 -2.29 2.51
CA ILE A 35 -10.17 -2.77 1.13
C ILE A 35 -11.34 -3.70 0.76
N THR A 36 -11.87 -4.46 1.73
CA THR A 36 -13.01 -5.35 1.47
C THR A 36 -14.34 -4.62 1.44
N ASP A 37 -14.47 -3.50 2.13
CA ASP A 37 -15.73 -2.77 2.32
C ASP A 37 -15.90 -1.55 1.39
N ILE A 38 -14.80 -0.83 1.11
CA ILE A 38 -14.85 0.45 0.40
C ILE A 38 -14.61 0.27 -1.10
N LEU A 39 -15.65 0.53 -1.91
CA LEU A 39 -15.60 0.41 -3.37
C LEU A 39 -14.53 1.31 -4.02
N SER A 40 -14.26 2.50 -3.48
CA SER A 40 -13.22 3.38 -4.00
C SER A 40 -11.82 2.79 -3.80
N PHE A 41 -11.58 2.07 -2.69
CA PHE A 41 -10.32 1.38 -2.43
C PHE A 41 -10.15 0.22 -3.40
N GLN A 42 -11.18 -0.62 -3.56
CA GLN A 42 -11.15 -1.71 -4.54
C GLN A 42 -10.88 -1.21 -5.96
N LYS A 43 -11.55 -0.12 -6.36
CA LYS A 43 -11.33 0.50 -7.67
C LYS A 43 -9.89 1.00 -7.82
N PHE A 44 -9.34 1.68 -6.81
CA PHE A 44 -7.96 2.17 -6.83
C PHE A 44 -6.93 1.03 -6.94
N LEU A 45 -7.20 -0.08 -6.23
CA LEU A 45 -6.37 -1.28 -6.25
C LEU A 45 -6.57 -2.15 -7.51
N GLY A 46 -7.57 -1.85 -8.34
CA GLY A 46 -7.86 -2.58 -9.57
C GLY A 46 -8.59 -3.91 -9.34
N TYR A 47 -9.48 -3.96 -8.34
CA TYR A 47 -10.28 -5.13 -7.97
C TYR A 47 -9.42 -6.39 -7.73
N PRO A 48 -8.53 -6.35 -6.72
CA PRO A 48 -7.66 -7.49 -6.43
C PRO A 48 -8.49 -8.72 -6.05
N LYS A 49 -8.14 -9.89 -6.61
CA LYS A 49 -8.80 -11.16 -6.28
C LYS A 49 -8.51 -11.63 -4.86
N ASN A 50 -7.32 -11.29 -4.34
CA ASN A 50 -6.86 -11.63 -3.01
C ASN A 50 -6.32 -10.36 -2.36
N VAL A 51 -6.85 -10.03 -1.18
CA VAL A 51 -6.35 -8.94 -0.33
C VAL A 51 -5.31 -9.54 0.61
N PRO A 52 -4.10 -8.96 0.73
CA PRO A 52 -3.12 -9.42 1.69
C PRO A 52 -3.61 -9.17 3.12
N ASP A 53 -3.33 -10.11 4.03
CA ASP A 53 -3.60 -9.91 5.46
C ASP A 53 -2.68 -8.82 6.05
N TYR A 54 -3.07 -8.23 7.19
CA TYR A 54 -2.32 -7.19 7.88
C TYR A 54 -0.86 -7.61 8.14
N SER A 55 -0.61 -8.88 8.43
CA SER A 55 0.73 -9.40 8.72
C SER A 55 1.65 -9.36 7.48
N THR A 56 1.06 -9.53 6.29
CA THR A 56 1.75 -9.48 5.01
C THR A 56 2.04 -8.04 4.61
N ILE A 57 1.10 -7.12 4.86
CA ILE A 57 1.29 -5.67 4.67
C ILE A 57 2.42 -5.16 5.57
N TRP A 58 2.37 -5.51 6.86
CA TRP A 58 3.39 -5.13 7.84
C TRP A 58 4.79 -5.61 7.42
N ARG A 59 4.95 -6.89 7.06
CA ARG A 59 6.24 -7.44 6.63
C ARG A 59 6.79 -6.75 5.39
N PHE A 60 5.95 -6.47 4.41
CA PHE A 60 6.39 -5.77 3.21
C PHE A 60 6.94 -4.37 3.54
N ARG A 61 6.27 -3.65 4.46
CA ARG A 61 6.75 -2.33 4.90
C ARG A 61 8.07 -2.43 5.68
N GLU A 62 8.22 -3.44 6.53
CA GLU A 62 9.49 -3.70 7.23
C GLU A 62 10.62 -4.01 6.24
N GLU A 63 10.39 -4.90 5.26
CA GLU A 63 11.38 -5.21 4.21
C GLU A 63 11.83 -3.96 3.44
N LEU A 64 10.88 -3.09 3.06
CA LEU A 64 11.22 -1.82 2.41
C LEU A 64 11.98 -0.84 3.32
N THR A 65 11.74 -0.90 4.63
CA THR A 65 12.41 -0.04 5.61
C THR A 65 13.84 -0.52 5.86
N GLU A 66 14.03 -1.83 6.02
CA GLU A 66 15.35 -2.46 6.15
C GLU A 66 16.24 -2.21 4.92
N ASP A 67 15.64 -2.21 3.73
CA ASP A 67 16.33 -1.96 2.46
C ASP A 67 16.52 -0.46 2.11
N ASP A 68 16.09 0.47 2.98
CA ASP A 68 16.14 1.92 2.72
C ASP A 68 15.42 2.31 1.40
N LEU A 69 14.29 1.66 1.11
CA LEU A 69 13.51 1.85 -0.12
C LEU A 69 12.26 2.70 0.07
N ILE A 70 11.76 2.82 1.31
CA ILE A 70 10.56 3.61 1.63
C ILE A 70 10.67 5.04 1.09
N ASP A 71 11.75 5.76 1.42
CA ASP A 71 11.92 7.14 1.00
C ASP A 71 12.07 7.27 -0.52
N LYS A 72 12.73 6.30 -1.17
CA LYS A 72 12.89 6.27 -2.63
C LYS A 72 11.53 6.10 -3.32
N ILE A 73 10.67 5.24 -2.79
CA ILE A 73 9.31 5.02 -3.30
C ILE A 73 8.47 6.29 -3.13
N TRP A 74 8.47 6.91 -1.94
CA TRP A 74 7.71 8.13 -1.69
C TRP A 74 8.17 9.30 -2.56
N ASN A 75 9.48 9.48 -2.71
CA ASN A 75 10.04 10.52 -3.57
C ASN A 75 9.62 10.33 -5.04
N GLU A 76 9.66 9.09 -5.54
CA GLU A 76 9.22 8.79 -6.90
C GLU A 76 7.71 8.99 -7.07
N LEU A 77 6.90 8.61 -6.08
CA LEU A 77 5.46 8.84 -6.10
C LEU A 77 5.14 10.34 -6.15
N HIS A 78 5.78 11.15 -5.29
CA HIS A 78 5.62 12.60 -5.30
C HIS A 78 6.06 13.21 -6.64
N ARG A 79 7.18 12.75 -7.21
CA ARG A 79 7.63 13.19 -8.53
C ARG A 79 6.56 12.93 -9.60
N GLN A 80 5.93 11.76 -9.60
CA GLN A 80 4.87 11.41 -10.54
C GLN A 80 3.60 12.25 -10.35
N ILE A 81 3.14 12.42 -9.10
CA ILE A 81 1.98 13.25 -8.76
C ILE A 81 2.20 14.69 -9.25
N ASN A 82 3.36 15.27 -8.94
CA ASN A 82 3.72 16.63 -9.36
C ASN A 82 3.81 16.75 -10.89
N THR A 83 4.39 15.75 -11.57
CA THR A 83 4.51 15.75 -13.03
C THR A 83 3.14 15.73 -13.71
N LEU A 84 2.16 15.05 -13.10
CA LEU A 84 0.80 14.95 -13.62
C LEU A 84 -0.11 16.12 -13.18
N ASN A 85 0.42 17.11 -12.45
CA ASN A 85 -0.34 18.20 -11.82
C ASN A 85 -1.52 17.68 -10.98
N LEU A 86 -1.33 16.55 -10.32
CA LEU A 86 -2.32 15.97 -9.41
C LEU A 86 -2.12 16.55 -8.01
N VAL A 87 -3.23 16.75 -7.31
CA VAL A 87 -3.22 17.12 -5.88
C VAL A 87 -3.83 15.95 -5.11
N VAL A 88 -3.08 15.42 -4.16
CA VAL A 88 -3.63 14.48 -3.18
C VAL A 88 -4.36 15.33 -2.14
N LEU A 89 -5.68 15.22 -2.12
CA LEU A 89 -6.49 15.81 -1.07
C LEU A 89 -6.38 14.88 0.14
N GLU A 90 -5.46 15.17 1.04
CA GLU A 90 -5.42 14.50 2.34
C GLU A 90 -6.74 14.78 3.07
N CYS A 91 -7.41 13.74 3.56
CA CYS A 91 -8.52 13.91 4.48
C CYS A 91 -7.95 14.50 5.78
N ILE A 92 -7.98 15.83 5.89
CA ILE A 92 -7.65 16.54 7.13
C ILE A 92 -8.58 15.98 8.21
N SER A 93 -7.99 15.33 9.20
CA SER A 93 -8.66 14.91 10.44
C SER A 93 -8.94 16.12 11.32
#